data_AF-A0A317Z7Y4-F1
#
_entry.id   AF-A0A317Z7Y4-F1
#
_cell.length_a   1.000
_cell.length_b   1.000
_cell.length_c   1.000
_cell.angle_alpha   90.00
_cell.angle_beta   90.00
_cell.angle_gamma   90.00
#
_symmetry.space_group_name_H-M   'P 1'
#
loop_
_entity.id
_entity.type
_entity.pdbx_description
1 polymer ?
#
loop_
_entity_poly.entity_id
_entity_poly.type
_entity_poly.pdbx_seq_one_letter_code
_entity_poly.pdbx_strand_id
1 'polypeptide(L)'
;MNQVTKIAIATTLSLGTLLGATAGASAIHADAHAATEQQTPYYTYNGLFNFKGNKALEDKNFYRALQHDNFKYEGLKVGQSTFADVKKAVGNDVKKYYEEKGVTYYEKNDVIFGIDSEGKLVNMTLLIE
;
A
#
# COMPACT_ATOMS: atom_id res chain seq x y z
N MET A 1 -32.82 38.67 -10.83
CA MET A 1 -31.53 39.23 -11.26
C MET A 1 -30.65 39.30 -10.02
N ASN A 2 -29.70 38.37 -9.85
CA ASN A 2 -28.24 38.50 -10.11
C ASN A 2 -27.56 39.39 -9.02
N GLN A 3 -26.50 39.04 -8.27
CA GLN A 3 -25.30 38.22 -8.53
C GLN A 3 -24.52 37.85 -7.24
N VAL A 4 -24.06 36.60 -7.17
CA VAL A 4 -22.72 36.06 -6.83
C VAL A 4 -21.80 36.70 -5.74
N THR A 5 -21.21 35.81 -4.92
CA THR A 5 -19.79 35.68 -4.46
C THR A 5 -19.39 36.17 -3.05
N LYS A 6 -18.91 35.26 -2.18
CA LYS A 6 -17.47 35.04 -1.86
C LYS A 6 -17.25 34.04 -0.71
N ILE A 7 -16.32 33.12 -0.98
CA ILE A 7 -15.75 32.07 -0.12
C ILE A 7 -14.96 32.68 1.04
N ALA A 8 -14.98 32.06 2.22
CA ALA A 8 -13.94 32.23 3.23
C ALA A 8 -13.48 30.85 3.74
N ILE A 9 -12.27 30.46 3.32
CA ILE A 9 -11.51 29.33 3.86
C ILE A 9 -10.87 29.83 5.15
N ALA A 10 -11.21 29.23 6.29
CA ALA A 10 -10.51 29.49 7.54
C ALA A 10 -9.48 28.36 7.76
N THR A 11 -8.24 28.61 7.35
CA THR A 11 -7.08 27.81 7.76
C THR A 11 -6.68 28.22 9.17
N THR A 12 -6.87 27.35 10.15
CA THR A 12 -6.24 27.46 11.47
C THR A 12 -5.22 26.34 11.64
N LEU A 13 -4.02 26.55 11.10
CA LEU A 13 -2.83 25.83 11.57
C LEU A 13 -2.29 26.60 12.78
N SER A 14 -2.48 26.03 13.97
CA SER A 14 -1.95 26.59 15.21
C SER A 14 -0.42 26.51 15.21
N LEU A 15 0.23 27.66 15.06
CA LEU A 15 1.64 27.87 15.40
C LEU A 15 1.81 27.74 16.93
N GLY A 16 2.33 26.60 17.38
CA GLY A 16 2.88 26.42 18.72
C GLY A 16 4.29 27.02 18.80
N THR A 17 4.51 27.86 19.79
CA THR A 17 5.61 28.81 20.01
C THR A 17 6.99 28.19 20.24
N LEU A 18 7.93 28.54 19.36
CA LEU A 18 9.20 29.25 19.61
C LEU A 18 9.80 29.35 21.04
N LEU A 19 11.11 29.03 21.10
CA LEU A 19 12.20 29.56 21.95
C LEU A 19 12.65 28.76 23.18
N GLY A 20 13.79 28.10 23.00
CA GLY A 20 14.73 27.76 24.07
C GLY A 20 16.16 28.04 23.59
N ALA A 21 16.52 29.31 23.42
CA ALA A 21 17.90 29.71 23.15
C ALA A 21 18.62 29.94 24.49
N THR A 22 19.54 29.06 24.84
CA THR A 22 20.68 29.43 25.68
C THR A 22 21.94 28.99 24.96
N ALA A 23 22.77 29.97 24.60
CA ALA A 23 24.09 29.76 24.04
C ALA A 23 25.01 29.23 25.14
N GLY A 24 25.62 28.07 24.89
CA GLY A 24 26.67 27.50 25.72
C GLY A 24 27.48 26.56 24.85
N ALA A 25 28.71 26.94 24.54
CA ALA A 25 29.64 26.17 23.73
C ALA A 25 29.86 24.77 24.31
N SER A 26 29.66 23.74 23.48
CA SER A 26 30.45 22.51 23.40
C SER A 26 29.81 21.62 22.33
N ALA A 27 30.55 21.36 21.26
CA ALA A 27 30.20 20.38 20.25
C ALA A 27 30.17 19.00 20.90
N ILE A 28 28.98 18.56 21.32
CA ILE A 28 28.72 17.16 21.61
C ILE A 28 28.18 16.58 20.31
N HIS A 29 29.03 15.82 19.64
CA HIS A 29 28.62 14.87 18.60
C HIS A 29 27.58 13.93 19.23
N ALA A 30 26.32 14.30 19.13
CA ALA A 30 25.22 13.37 19.29
C ALA A 30 25.18 12.60 17.97
N ASP A 31 25.95 11.53 17.91
CA ASP A 31 25.68 10.44 16.97
C ASP A 31 24.25 10.00 17.27
N ALA A 32 23.31 10.54 16.49
CA ALA A 32 21.97 10.04 16.39
C ALA A 32 22.10 8.66 15.77
N HIS A 33 22.36 7.66 16.61
CA HIS A 33 22.10 6.27 16.29
C HIS A 33 20.60 6.18 16.06
N ALA A 34 20.19 6.46 14.82
CA ALA A 34 18.92 5.98 14.31
C ALA A 34 18.92 4.49 14.62
N ALA A 35 18.08 4.10 15.58
CA ALA A 35 17.81 2.70 15.84
C ALA A 35 17.47 2.10 14.47
N THR A 36 18.37 1.28 13.96
CA THR A 36 18.08 0.39 12.85
C THR A 36 17.19 -0.69 13.44
N GLU A 37 15.95 -0.31 13.78
CA GLU A 37 14.86 -1.26 13.70
C GLU A 37 15.04 -1.90 12.32
N GLN A 38 15.25 -3.21 12.28
CA GLN A 38 15.25 -3.95 11.04
C GLN A 38 13.90 -3.66 10.40
N GLN A 39 13.85 -2.62 9.55
CA GLN A 39 12.66 -2.24 8.84
C GLN A 39 12.35 -3.45 7.97
N THR A 40 11.31 -4.17 8.35
CA THR A 40 10.84 -5.31 7.59
C THR A 40 10.59 -4.80 6.18
N PRO A 41 11.27 -5.36 5.17
CA PRO A 41 11.21 -4.80 3.81
C PRO A 41 9.76 -4.85 3.34
N TYR A 42 9.18 -3.68 3.04
CA TYR A 42 7.83 -3.54 2.52
C TYR A 42 7.89 -3.18 1.04
N TYR A 43 7.01 -3.77 0.24
CA TYR A 43 6.87 -3.42 -1.17
C TYR A 43 5.39 -3.44 -1.55
N THR A 44 4.87 -2.29 -1.95
CA THR A 44 3.51 -2.16 -2.50
C THR A 44 3.62 -1.95 -3.98
N TYR A 45 3.15 -2.93 -4.74
CA TYR A 45 3.00 -2.83 -6.18
C TYR A 45 1.64 -2.25 -6.54
N ASN A 46 1.59 -1.33 -7.50
CA ASN A 46 0.34 -0.82 -8.08
C ASN A 46 0.46 -0.91 -9.60
N GLY A 47 -0.53 -1.47 -10.28
CA GLY A 47 -0.57 -1.63 -11.73
C GLY A 47 -0.74 -3.07 -12.20
N LEU A 48 -0.43 -3.31 -13.49
CA LEU A 48 -0.56 -4.62 -14.16
C LEU A 48 0.80 -5.34 -14.17
N PHE A 49 0.89 -6.60 -13.73
CA PHE A 49 2.20 -7.26 -13.80
C PHE A 49 2.70 -7.47 -15.25
N ASN A 50 1.79 -7.72 -16.19
CA ASN A 50 2.07 -8.03 -17.58
C ASN A 50 2.00 -6.79 -18.53
N PHE A 51 2.71 -5.70 -18.22
CA PHE A 51 2.84 -4.57 -19.16
C PHE A 51 4.30 -4.32 -19.58
N LYS A 52 4.48 -3.85 -20.82
CA LYS A 52 5.78 -3.50 -21.38
C LYS A 52 6.44 -2.38 -20.57
N GLY A 53 7.56 -2.68 -19.92
CA GLY A 53 8.31 -1.72 -19.11
C GLY A 53 8.01 -1.80 -17.62
N ASN A 54 7.28 -2.83 -17.14
CA ASN A 54 7.23 -3.14 -15.73
C ASN A 54 8.65 -3.48 -15.21
N LYS A 55 9.04 -2.86 -14.11
CA LYS A 55 10.35 -2.99 -13.47
C LYS A 55 10.30 -3.61 -12.08
N ALA A 56 9.15 -4.12 -11.64
CA ALA A 56 8.99 -4.70 -10.31
C ALA A 56 9.96 -5.88 -10.05
N LEU A 57 10.19 -6.71 -11.07
CA LEU A 57 11.14 -7.83 -10.99
C LEU A 57 12.62 -7.38 -11.02
N GLU A 58 12.91 -6.13 -11.37
CA GLU A 58 14.26 -5.56 -11.30
C GLU A 58 14.52 -4.91 -9.92
N ASP A 59 13.48 -4.70 -9.11
CA ASP A 59 13.59 -4.10 -7.78
C ASP A 59 13.96 -5.15 -6.72
N LYS A 60 15.11 -4.97 -6.08
CA LYS A 60 15.56 -5.87 -4.99
C LYS A 60 14.61 -5.88 -3.79
N ASN A 61 13.87 -4.80 -3.57
CA ASN A 61 12.91 -4.71 -2.47
C ASN A 61 11.65 -5.55 -2.74
N PHE A 62 11.30 -5.81 -3.99
CA PHE A 62 10.22 -6.73 -4.35
C PHE A 62 10.51 -8.14 -3.81
N TYR A 63 11.68 -8.70 -4.12
CA TYR A 63 12.07 -10.03 -3.64
C TYR A 63 12.24 -10.10 -2.12
N ARG A 64 12.78 -9.04 -1.50
CA ARG A 64 12.88 -8.97 -0.04
C ARG A 64 11.51 -8.94 0.62
N ALA A 65 10.55 -8.18 0.10
CA ALA A 65 9.20 -8.16 0.63
C ALA A 65 8.52 -9.53 0.50
N LEU A 66 8.74 -10.26 -0.59
CA LEU A 66 8.25 -11.64 -0.74
C LEU A 66 8.87 -12.59 0.30
N GLN A 67 10.19 -12.53 0.50
CA GLN A 67 10.90 -13.34 1.51
C GLN A 67 10.41 -13.11 2.94
N HIS A 68 9.86 -11.93 3.22
CA HIS A 68 9.39 -11.51 4.53
C HIS A 68 7.84 -11.46 4.65
N ASP A 69 7.10 -12.04 3.70
CA ASP A 69 5.62 -12.02 3.68
C ASP A 69 5.03 -10.59 3.82
N ASN A 70 5.64 -9.61 3.14
CA ASN A 70 5.30 -8.19 3.23
C ASN A 70 5.03 -7.53 1.88
N PHE A 71 4.87 -8.34 0.83
CA PHE A 71 4.39 -7.87 -0.46
C PHE A 71 2.92 -7.45 -0.38
N LYS A 72 2.57 -6.35 -1.06
CA LYS A 72 1.19 -5.87 -1.22
C LYS A 72 0.92 -5.53 -2.68
N TYR A 73 -0.27 -5.86 -3.17
CA TYR A 73 -0.75 -5.48 -4.51
C TYR A 73 -1.92 -4.52 -4.37
N GLU A 74 -1.83 -3.30 -4.88
CA GLU A 74 -2.84 -2.25 -4.69
C GLU A 74 -3.21 -2.06 -3.20
N GLY A 75 -2.21 -2.22 -2.33
CA GLY A 75 -2.36 -2.20 -0.86
C GLY A 75 -2.97 -3.46 -0.24
N LEU A 76 -3.37 -4.46 -1.03
CA LEU A 76 -3.93 -5.73 -0.57
C LEU A 76 -2.84 -6.69 -0.08
N LYS A 77 -3.09 -7.38 1.04
CA LYS A 77 -2.21 -8.39 1.62
C LYS A 77 -2.97 -9.70 1.82
N VAL A 78 -2.41 -10.80 1.31
CA VAL A 78 -2.97 -12.15 1.48
C VAL A 78 -3.03 -12.49 2.97
N GLY A 79 -4.13 -13.13 3.39
CA GLY A 79 -4.41 -13.49 4.78
C GLY A 79 -4.89 -12.32 5.66
N GLN A 80 -4.87 -11.08 5.15
CA GLN A 80 -5.31 -9.89 5.90
C GLN A 80 -6.45 -9.13 5.22
N SER A 81 -6.41 -8.98 3.90
CA SER A 81 -7.43 -8.27 3.15
C SER A 81 -8.69 -9.10 2.97
N THR A 82 -9.83 -8.41 2.87
CA THR A 82 -11.14 -9.01 2.58
C THR A 82 -11.52 -8.85 1.11
N PHE A 83 -12.58 -9.52 0.67
CA PHE A 83 -13.11 -9.32 -0.67
C PHE A 83 -13.67 -7.91 -0.90
N ALA A 84 -14.16 -7.26 0.16
CA ALA A 84 -14.56 -5.86 0.07
C ALA A 84 -13.37 -4.94 -0.21
N ASP A 85 -12.22 -5.21 0.41
CA ASP A 85 -10.98 -4.47 0.15
C ASP A 85 -10.51 -4.70 -1.29
N VAL A 86 -10.58 -5.94 -1.79
CA VAL A 86 -10.28 -6.25 -3.20
C VAL A 86 -11.14 -5.41 -4.14
N LYS A 87 -12.46 -5.41 -3.96
CA LYS A 87 -13.38 -4.62 -4.80
C LYS A 87 -13.12 -3.12 -4.73
N LYS A 88 -12.70 -2.60 -3.56
CA LYS A 88 -12.31 -1.20 -3.39
C LYS A 88 -11.01 -0.88 -4.14
N ALA A 89 -10.04 -1.79 -4.12
CA ALA A 89 -8.73 -1.59 -4.73
C ALA A 89 -8.78 -1.74 -6.26
N VAL A 90 -9.44 -2.79 -6.78
CA VAL A 90 -9.42 -3.12 -8.22
C VAL A 90 -10.74 -2.88 -8.94
N GLY A 91 -11.82 -2.54 -8.23
CA GLY A 91 -13.15 -2.30 -8.79
C GLY A 91 -14.14 -3.45 -8.56
N ASN A 92 -15.44 -3.16 -8.72
CA ASN A 92 -16.53 -4.09 -8.40
C ASN A 92 -16.77 -5.18 -9.47
N ASP A 93 -16.24 -5.00 -10.66
CA ASP A 93 -16.42 -5.81 -11.88
C ASP A 93 -15.42 -6.99 -11.99
N VAL A 94 -14.91 -7.49 -10.87
CA VAL A 94 -14.10 -8.71 -10.81
C VAL A 94 -14.90 -9.91 -11.33
N LYS A 95 -14.31 -10.70 -12.23
CA LYS A 95 -14.99 -11.81 -12.91
C LYS A 95 -14.70 -13.13 -12.19
N LYS A 96 -15.72 -13.95 -11.91
CA LYS A 96 -15.49 -15.31 -11.39
C LYS A 96 -14.71 -16.11 -12.43
N TYR A 97 -13.60 -16.71 -12.02
CA TYR A 97 -12.69 -17.47 -12.86
C TYR A 97 -12.91 -18.98 -12.66
N TYR A 98 -12.68 -19.50 -11.44
CA TYR A 98 -13.03 -20.87 -11.06
C TYR A 98 -13.31 -20.97 -9.55
N GLU A 99 -13.63 -22.17 -9.07
CA GLU A 99 -13.81 -22.48 -7.66
C GLU A 99 -13.14 -23.81 -7.33
N GLU A 100 -12.36 -23.85 -6.26
CA GLU A 100 -11.68 -25.07 -5.83
C GLU A 100 -11.58 -25.10 -4.30
N LYS A 101 -11.92 -26.23 -3.67
CA LYS A 101 -11.74 -26.47 -2.22
C LYS A 101 -12.33 -25.35 -1.32
N GLY A 102 -13.51 -24.82 -1.69
CA GLY A 102 -14.17 -23.76 -0.91
C GLY A 102 -13.57 -22.36 -1.09
N VAL A 103 -12.69 -22.17 -2.07
CA VAL A 103 -12.15 -20.87 -2.47
C VAL A 103 -12.73 -20.50 -3.83
N THR A 104 -13.37 -19.33 -3.93
CA THR A 104 -13.81 -18.76 -5.19
C THR A 104 -12.74 -17.83 -5.74
N TYR A 105 -12.30 -18.10 -6.96
CA TYR A 105 -11.27 -17.31 -7.63
C TYR A 105 -11.91 -16.29 -8.57
N TYR A 106 -11.41 -15.06 -8.50
CA TYR A 106 -11.82 -13.95 -9.34
C TYR A 106 -10.61 -13.41 -10.10
N GLU A 107 -10.82 -12.98 -11.33
CA GLU A 107 -9.76 -12.42 -12.17
C GLU A 107 -10.07 -10.96 -12.49
N LYS A 108 -9.03 -10.12 -12.41
CA LYS A 108 -9.00 -8.78 -12.99
C LYS A 108 -7.55 -8.33 -13.16
N ASN A 109 -7.26 -7.60 -14.23
CA ASN A 109 -5.97 -6.90 -14.40
C ASN A 109 -4.77 -7.87 -14.31
N ASP A 110 -4.84 -9.03 -14.96
CA ASP A 110 -3.81 -10.08 -14.94
C ASP A 110 -3.49 -10.60 -13.52
N VAL A 111 -4.43 -10.44 -12.58
CA VAL A 111 -4.33 -10.96 -11.22
C VAL A 111 -5.55 -11.82 -10.90
N ILE A 112 -5.30 -12.97 -10.31
CA ILE A 112 -6.32 -13.87 -9.77
C ILE A 112 -6.33 -13.74 -8.24
N PHE A 113 -7.51 -13.45 -7.69
CA PHE A 113 -7.78 -13.34 -6.25
C PHE A 113 -8.61 -14.53 -5.79
N GLY A 114 -8.07 -15.33 -4.86
CA GLY A 114 -8.81 -16.41 -4.20
C GLY A 114 -9.45 -15.93 -2.91
N ILE A 115 -10.78 -16.04 -2.83
CA ILE A 115 -11.59 -15.62 -1.69
C ILE A 115 -12.20 -16.87 -1.03
N ASP A 116 -11.99 -17.04 0.27
CA ASP A 116 -12.58 -18.15 1.02
C ASP A 116 -14.06 -17.90 1.36
N SER A 117 -14.71 -18.90 1.99
CA SER A 117 -16.10 -18.80 2.43
C SER A 117 -16.36 -17.72 3.49
N GLU A 118 -15.33 -17.24 4.18
CA GLU A 118 -15.42 -16.13 5.15
C GLU A 118 -15.25 -14.77 4.48
N GLY A 119 -14.96 -14.73 3.18
CA GLY A 119 -14.73 -13.49 2.43
C GLY A 119 -13.32 -12.93 2.59
N LYS A 120 -12.34 -13.72 3.04
CA LYS A 120 -10.93 -13.32 3.15
C LYS A 120 -10.16 -13.62 1.87
N LEU A 121 -9.22 -12.74 1.54
CA LEU A 121 -8.25 -12.96 0.48
C LEU A 121 -7.20 -13.97 0.96
N VAL A 122 -7.28 -15.20 0.46
CA VAL A 122 -6.41 -16.31 0.86
C VAL A 122 -5.41 -16.72 -0.21
N ASN A 123 -5.61 -16.26 -1.46
CA ASN A 123 -4.66 -16.47 -2.53
C ASN A 123 -4.59 -15.24 -3.44
N MET A 124 -3.40 -14.93 -3.93
CA MET A 124 -3.20 -13.93 -4.96
C MET A 124 -2.15 -14.44 -5.95
N THR A 125 -2.54 -14.56 -7.21
CA THR A 125 -1.69 -15.05 -8.29
C THR A 125 -1.53 -13.95 -9.32
N LEU A 126 -0.28 -13.58 -9.59
CA LEU A 126 0.08 -12.62 -10.64
C LEU A 126 0.32 -13.41 -11.93
N LEU A 127 -0.44 -13.14 -12.98
CA LEU A 127 -0.23 -13.72 -14.29
C LEU A 127 0.93 -12.97 -14.98
N ILE A 128 1.94 -13.73 -15.39
CA ILE A 128 3.11 -13.25 -16.12
C ILE A 128 3.15 -14.08 -17.41
N GLU A 129 3.09 -13.41 -18.56
CA GLU A 129 3.29 -14.03 -19.89
C GLU A 129 4.74 -13.97 -20.34
#